data_AF-A0A383AGX9-F1
#
_entry.id   AF-A0A383AGX9-F1
#
_cell.length_a   1.000
_cell.length_b   1.000
_cell.length_c   1.000
_cell.angle_alpha   90.00
_cell.angle_beta   90.00
_cell.angle_gamma   90.00
#
_symmetry.space_group_name_H-M   'P 1'
#
loop_
_entity.id
_entity.type
_entity.pdbx_description
1 polymer ?
#
loop_
_entity_poly.entity_id
_entity_poly.type
_entity_poly.pdbx_seq_one_letter_code
_entity_poly.pdbx_strand_id
1 'polypeptide(L)'
;TQVTGTFVSPYTSIENDFLSGQPYGNRNVYVALLDQNGDLHNPPITQSVWVNYQSDGGGYQSPTGDSITITSPSNGANADQHADLQVSVTYQSSGGGYQTPTWAYRIGSGFPGYGSPHGGTQITGSTTANDFLGGQSDGSRTVYVALLDQAGMLHNPPITQSVWVNYQSGGGGYQSPTGDYIVIDSPSNGANADQHADLEVSVTYQSGGGGYQTPTWAYRIDSGFPGYGSPHGGTQVVGVEQANDFLSGQA
;
A
#
# COMPACT_ATOMS: atom_id res chain seq x y z
N THR A 1 -14.80 23.84 30.73
CA THR A 1 -13.72 22.85 30.92
C THR A 1 -13.22 22.47 29.55
N GLN A 2 -11.91 22.58 29.36
CA GLN A 2 -11.22 22.38 28.08
C GLN A 2 -11.47 20.93 27.59
N VAL A 3 -12.00 20.76 26.38
CA VAL A 3 -12.03 19.45 25.71
C VAL A 3 -10.70 19.32 24.97
N THR A 4 -9.70 18.77 25.65
CA THR A 4 -8.47 18.30 25.03
C THR A 4 -8.79 16.97 24.34
N GLY A 5 -8.91 16.99 23.02
CA GLY A 5 -8.88 15.77 22.21
C GLY A 5 -7.49 15.16 22.27
N THR A 6 -7.36 14.00 22.90
CA THR A 6 -6.10 13.27 23.07
C THR A 6 -6.38 11.77 23.01
N PHE A 7 -6.03 11.09 21.92
CA PHE A 7 -4.81 10.30 21.75
C PHE A 7 -4.86 9.64 20.37
N VAL A 8 -3.74 9.69 19.65
CA VAL A 8 -3.60 9.11 18.31
C VAL A 8 -2.62 7.94 18.45
N SER A 9 -3.09 6.83 19.02
CA SER A 9 -2.32 5.58 19.05
C SER A 9 -2.61 4.79 17.79
N PRO A 10 -1.62 4.16 17.13
CA PRO A 10 -1.89 3.21 16.08
C PRO A 10 -2.86 2.13 16.56
N TYR A 11 -3.90 1.91 15.78
CA TYR A 11 -4.84 0.82 15.94
C TYR A 11 -4.39 -0.34 15.05
N THR A 12 -4.11 -1.49 15.65
CA THR A 12 -3.80 -2.72 14.90
C THR A 12 -5.06 -3.56 14.75
N SER A 13 -5.35 -3.94 13.50
CA SER A 13 -6.47 -4.76 13.09
C SER A 13 -5.96 -6.05 12.46
N ILE A 14 -6.64 -7.17 12.68
CA ILE A 14 -6.29 -8.46 12.08
C ILE A 14 -7.51 -8.99 11.34
N GLU A 15 -7.35 -9.29 10.06
CA GLU A 15 -8.31 -10.05 9.26
C GLU A 15 -7.74 -11.46 9.03
N ASN A 16 -8.41 -12.47 9.58
CA ASN A 16 -7.95 -13.86 9.50
C ASN A 16 -8.35 -14.50 8.17
N ASP A 17 -7.56 -15.47 7.72
CA ASP A 17 -7.84 -16.28 6.51
C ASP A 17 -8.11 -15.40 5.25
N PHE A 18 -7.48 -14.22 5.14
CA PHE A 18 -7.88 -13.19 4.17
C PHE A 18 -7.69 -13.61 2.69
N LEU A 19 -6.85 -14.63 2.46
CA LEU A 19 -6.59 -15.25 1.14
C LEU A 19 -7.49 -16.45 0.84
N SER A 20 -8.38 -16.83 1.77
CA SER A 20 -9.27 -17.97 1.59
C SER A 20 -10.11 -17.85 0.31
N GLY A 21 -10.17 -18.95 -0.44
CA GLY A 21 -10.88 -19.01 -1.72
C GLY A 21 -10.16 -18.35 -2.91
N GLN A 22 -8.99 -17.72 -2.71
CA GLN A 22 -8.17 -17.27 -3.84
C GLN A 22 -7.52 -18.47 -4.55
N PRO A 23 -7.18 -18.36 -5.85
CA PRO A 23 -6.32 -19.35 -6.51
C PRO A 23 -4.90 -19.27 -5.95
N TYR A 24 -4.10 -20.34 -5.99
CA TYR A 24 -2.67 -20.29 -5.63
C TYR A 24 -1.84 -19.47 -6.62
N GLY A 25 -0.69 -18.99 -6.16
CA GLY A 25 0.26 -18.16 -6.90
C GLY A 25 0.52 -16.83 -6.21
N ASN A 26 1.26 -15.95 -6.88
CA ASN A 26 1.48 -14.60 -6.36
C ASN A 26 0.12 -13.86 -6.24
N ARG A 27 -0.01 -13.06 -5.19
CA ARG A 27 -1.19 -12.23 -4.90
C ARG A 27 -0.72 -10.85 -4.51
N ASN A 28 -1.34 -9.82 -5.07
CA ASN A 28 -1.16 -8.46 -4.55
C ASN A 28 -2.27 -8.17 -3.55
N VAL A 29 -1.91 -7.69 -2.38
CA VAL A 29 -2.83 -7.29 -1.33
C VAL A 29 -2.76 -5.79 -1.22
N TYR A 30 -3.89 -5.13 -1.43
CA TYR A 30 -4.03 -3.68 -1.30
C TYR A 30 -4.90 -3.40 -0.08
N VAL A 31 -4.51 -2.41 0.73
CA VAL A 31 -5.32 -1.87 1.81
C VAL A 31 -5.58 -0.39 1.59
N ALA A 32 -6.75 0.08 2.00
CA ALA A 32 -7.12 1.50 1.97
C ALA A 32 -7.76 1.91 3.29
N LEU A 33 -7.36 3.07 3.79
CA LEU A 33 -8.07 3.73 4.88
C LEU A 33 -9.37 4.33 4.34
N LEU A 34 -10.48 4.10 5.05
CA LEU A 34 -11.77 4.66 4.72
C LEU A 34 -12.08 5.87 5.61
N ASP A 35 -12.92 6.77 5.11
CA ASP A 35 -13.45 7.90 5.86
C ASP A 35 -14.64 7.47 6.74
N GLN A 36 -15.20 8.43 7.47
CA GLN A 36 -16.35 8.21 8.36
C GLN A 36 -17.62 7.68 7.67
N ASN A 37 -17.73 7.82 6.35
CA ASN A 37 -18.86 7.32 5.55
C ASN A 37 -18.56 5.94 4.95
N GLY A 38 -17.36 5.40 5.14
CA GLY A 38 -16.89 4.17 4.49
C GLY A 38 -16.37 4.40 3.07
N ASP A 39 -16.17 5.66 2.65
CA ASP A 39 -15.63 5.99 1.35
C ASP A 39 -14.10 6.11 1.38
N LEU A 40 -13.45 6.06 0.23
CA LEU A 40 -12.01 6.35 0.16
C LEU A 40 -11.76 7.81 0.57
N HIS A 41 -10.67 8.05 1.30
CA HIS A 41 -10.18 9.41 1.53
C HIS A 41 -9.98 10.17 0.21
N ASN A 42 -10.07 11.49 0.28
CA ASN A 42 -9.69 12.35 -0.84
C ASN A 42 -8.36 13.05 -0.53
N PRO A 43 -7.25 12.60 -1.11
CA PRO A 43 -7.09 11.45 -2.01
C PRO A 43 -6.94 10.11 -1.24
N PRO A 44 -7.12 8.96 -1.92
CA PRO A 44 -7.11 7.66 -1.24
C PRO A 44 -5.79 7.39 -0.52
N ILE A 45 -5.85 7.03 0.76
CA ILE A 45 -4.68 6.60 1.55
C ILE A 45 -4.59 5.08 1.43
N THR A 46 -3.61 4.57 0.70
CA THR A 46 -3.49 3.13 0.42
C THR A 46 -2.08 2.62 0.61
N GLN A 47 -1.95 1.32 0.84
CA GLN A 47 -0.69 0.59 0.72
C GLN A 47 -0.94 -0.75 0.01
N SER A 48 0.13 -1.35 -0.51
CA SER A 48 0.07 -2.72 -0.99
C SER A 48 1.33 -3.50 -0.69
N VAL A 49 1.16 -4.82 -0.59
CA VAL A 49 2.22 -5.82 -0.57
C VAL A 49 1.92 -6.89 -1.61
N TRP A 50 2.94 -7.66 -1.98
CA TRP A 50 2.74 -8.90 -2.73
C TRP A 50 3.12 -10.11 -1.86
N VAL A 51 2.41 -11.21 -2.02
CA VAL A 51 2.67 -12.49 -1.33
C VAL A 51 2.65 -13.65 -2.30
N ASN A 52 3.31 -14.74 -1.94
CA ASN A 52 3.17 -16.02 -2.62
C ASN A 52 2.14 -16.88 -1.87
N TYR A 53 0.92 -16.95 -2.41
CA TYR A 53 -0.16 -17.74 -1.82
C TYR A 53 -0.08 -19.20 -2.28
N GLN A 54 0.05 -20.12 -1.34
CA GLN A 54 0.29 -21.55 -1.59
C GLN A 54 -0.60 -22.44 -0.73
N SER A 55 -0.70 -23.72 -1.09
CA SER A 55 -1.41 -24.71 -0.29
C SER A 55 -0.66 -25.00 1.01
N ASP A 56 -1.41 -25.26 2.09
CA ASP A 56 -0.88 -25.79 3.35
C ASP A 56 0.02 -27.00 3.06
N GLY A 57 1.32 -26.87 3.34
CA GLY A 57 2.32 -27.92 3.05
C GLY A 57 3.27 -27.66 1.87
N GLY A 58 3.27 -26.45 1.28
CA GLY A 58 4.42 -25.93 0.53
C GLY A 58 4.61 -26.42 -0.92
N GLY A 59 3.54 -26.85 -1.59
CA GLY A 59 3.61 -27.38 -2.95
C GLY A 59 3.73 -26.35 -4.08
N TYR A 60 3.45 -25.07 -3.81
CA TYR A 60 3.51 -23.99 -4.81
C TYR A 60 4.71 -23.07 -4.54
N GLN A 61 5.83 -23.36 -5.19
CA GLN A 61 6.89 -22.37 -5.37
C GLN A 61 6.48 -21.42 -6.50
N SER A 62 6.28 -20.14 -6.18
CA SER A 62 6.12 -19.11 -7.20
C SER A 62 7.31 -19.11 -8.17
N PRO A 63 7.11 -18.87 -9.48
CA PRO A 63 8.21 -18.92 -10.45
C PRO A 63 9.31 -17.87 -10.25
N THR A 64 9.13 -16.81 -9.44
CA THR A 64 10.17 -15.77 -9.31
C THR A 64 10.09 -15.09 -7.94
N GLY A 65 11.15 -15.21 -7.13
CA GLY A 65 11.42 -14.33 -5.97
C GLY A 65 11.88 -12.95 -6.41
N ASP A 66 11.33 -12.48 -7.52
CA ASP A 66 11.50 -11.12 -7.99
C ASP A 66 10.69 -10.21 -7.08
N SER A 67 11.25 -9.07 -6.70
CA SER A 67 10.58 -8.13 -5.81
C SER A 67 10.92 -6.71 -6.17
N ILE A 68 9.99 -5.81 -5.85
CA ILE A 68 10.20 -4.37 -5.90
C ILE A 68 9.73 -3.77 -4.57
N THR A 69 10.57 -2.92 -4.00
CA THR A 69 10.26 -2.20 -2.75
C THR A 69 10.63 -0.73 -2.91
N ILE A 70 9.72 0.19 -2.66
CA ILE A 70 9.93 1.62 -2.52
C ILE A 70 10.74 1.84 -1.24
N THR A 71 11.95 2.39 -1.41
CA THR A 71 12.85 2.73 -0.29
C THR A 71 12.74 4.19 0.10
N SER A 72 12.25 5.04 -0.82
CA SER A 72 11.93 6.43 -0.56
C SER A 72 10.94 6.91 -1.63
N PRO A 73 9.95 7.73 -1.29
CA PRO A 73 9.58 8.16 0.06
C PRO A 73 8.88 7.05 0.89
N SER A 74 8.90 7.17 2.21
CA SER A 74 8.10 6.30 3.10
C SER A 74 6.63 6.72 3.12
N ASN A 75 5.75 5.83 3.59
CA ASN A 75 4.35 6.17 3.82
C ASN A 75 4.19 7.42 4.70
N GLY A 76 3.37 8.35 4.23
CA GLY A 76 3.07 9.62 4.89
C GLY A 76 4.19 10.66 4.87
N ALA A 77 5.31 10.38 4.20
CA ALA A 77 6.38 11.35 4.07
C ALA A 77 5.89 12.62 3.36
N ASN A 78 6.45 13.75 3.76
CA ASN A 78 6.31 14.99 3.01
C ASN A 78 7.25 14.94 1.80
N ALA A 79 6.74 15.35 0.64
CA ALA A 79 7.47 15.38 -0.61
C ALA A 79 7.21 16.71 -1.32
N ASP A 80 8.22 17.23 -2.00
CA ASP A 80 8.09 18.40 -2.86
C ASP A 80 8.36 18.05 -4.32
N GLN A 81 8.38 19.06 -5.19
CA GLN A 81 8.61 18.87 -6.62
C GLN A 81 9.99 18.28 -6.95
N HIS A 82 10.92 18.31 -6.01
CA HIS A 82 12.28 17.79 -6.11
C HIS A 82 12.48 16.46 -5.37
N ALA A 83 11.40 15.87 -4.87
CA ALA A 83 11.46 14.55 -4.27
C ALA A 83 11.78 13.49 -5.33
N ASP A 84 12.66 12.57 -4.96
CA ASP A 84 13.02 11.39 -5.76
C ASP A 84 12.25 10.16 -5.28
N LEU A 85 11.83 9.33 -6.23
CA LEU A 85 11.29 8.00 -5.99
C LEU A 85 12.39 6.97 -6.17
N GLN A 86 12.69 6.22 -5.11
CA GLN A 86 13.72 5.20 -5.08
C GLN A 86 13.11 3.82 -4.82
N VAL A 87 13.60 2.82 -5.54
CA VAL A 87 13.21 1.43 -5.38
C VAL A 87 14.42 0.53 -5.16
N SER A 88 14.22 -0.56 -4.41
CA SER A 88 15.08 -1.72 -4.40
C SER A 88 14.41 -2.82 -5.21
N VAL A 89 15.17 -3.43 -6.12
CA VAL A 89 14.69 -4.54 -6.95
C VAL A 89 15.55 -5.76 -6.66
N THR A 90 14.90 -6.88 -6.39
CA THR A 90 15.57 -8.19 -6.35
C THR A 90 15.09 -8.99 -7.55
N TYR A 91 16.02 -9.63 -8.25
CA TYR A 91 15.73 -10.60 -9.29
C TYR A 91 16.20 -11.97 -8.82
N GLN A 92 15.31 -12.95 -8.78
CA GLN A 92 15.69 -14.34 -8.51
C GLN A 92 16.20 -14.96 -9.81
N SER A 93 17.46 -14.71 -10.16
CA SER A 93 18.07 -15.37 -11.31
C SER A 93 18.26 -16.87 -11.02
N SER A 94 17.80 -17.75 -11.92
CA SER A 94 18.24 -19.15 -11.97
C SER A 94 19.56 -19.33 -12.75
N GLY A 95 20.18 -18.23 -13.20
CA GLY A 95 21.37 -18.28 -14.04
C GLY A 95 22.11 -16.95 -14.19
N GLY A 96 22.66 -16.40 -13.11
CA GLY A 96 23.91 -15.60 -13.08
C GLY A 96 24.01 -14.31 -13.92
N GLY A 97 22.99 -13.89 -14.66
CA GLY A 97 22.98 -12.67 -15.45
C GLY A 97 22.54 -11.45 -14.63
N TYR A 98 23.29 -10.35 -14.72
CA TYR A 98 22.83 -9.06 -14.23
C TYR A 98 21.62 -8.60 -15.05
N GLN A 99 20.46 -8.49 -14.40
CA GLN A 99 19.28 -7.89 -15.03
C GLN A 99 19.27 -6.38 -14.80
N THR A 100 19.06 -5.63 -15.88
CA THR A 100 18.90 -4.18 -15.83
C THR A 100 17.54 -3.87 -15.19
N PRO A 101 17.49 -3.13 -14.06
CA PRO A 101 16.23 -2.84 -13.39
C PRO A 101 15.30 -2.10 -14.35
N THR A 102 14.13 -2.69 -14.60
CA THR A 102 13.09 -2.08 -15.42
C THR A 102 11.79 -2.12 -14.64
N TRP A 103 11.26 -0.94 -14.36
CA TRP A 103 10.08 -0.74 -13.53
C TRP A 103 9.29 0.46 -14.04
N ALA A 104 8.05 0.62 -13.58
CA ALA A 104 7.25 1.79 -13.89
C ALA A 104 6.61 2.35 -12.62
N TYR A 105 6.25 3.63 -12.64
CA TYR A 105 5.41 4.23 -11.59
C TYR A 105 4.17 4.93 -12.14
N ARG A 106 3.15 5.04 -11.28
CA ARG A 106 1.90 5.79 -11.51
C ARG A 106 1.51 6.55 -10.26
N ILE A 107 0.86 7.69 -10.43
CA ILE A 107 0.37 8.54 -9.33
C ILE A 107 -1.16 8.53 -9.35
N GLY A 108 -1.77 8.35 -8.19
CA GLY A 108 -3.22 8.42 -7.96
C GLY A 108 -4.04 7.21 -8.41
N SER A 109 -3.47 6.28 -9.18
CA SER A 109 -4.16 5.07 -9.64
C SER A 109 -3.22 3.88 -9.76
N GLY A 110 -3.67 2.71 -9.30
CA GLY A 110 -2.92 1.45 -9.40
C GLY A 110 -2.74 0.95 -10.83
N PHE A 111 -1.86 -0.05 -11.00
CA PHE A 111 -1.60 -0.71 -12.27
C PHE A 111 -2.78 -1.61 -12.70
N PRO A 112 -3.00 -1.77 -14.02
CA PRO A 112 -3.98 -2.74 -14.51
C PRO A 112 -3.48 -4.18 -14.31
N GLY A 113 -4.34 -5.16 -14.59
CA GLY A 113 -3.95 -6.56 -14.60
C GLY A 113 -2.96 -6.91 -15.75
N TYR A 114 -2.34 -8.08 -15.63
CA TYR A 114 -1.48 -8.65 -16.67
C TYR A 114 -2.15 -8.64 -18.06
N GLY A 115 -1.36 -8.39 -19.11
CA GLY A 115 -1.81 -8.34 -20.51
C GLY A 115 -2.34 -6.97 -20.96
N SER A 116 -2.45 -5.99 -20.06
CA SER A 116 -2.75 -4.59 -20.40
C SER A 116 -1.48 -3.75 -20.41
N PRO A 117 -1.41 -2.66 -21.22
CA PRO A 117 -0.34 -1.68 -21.09
C PRO A 117 -0.28 -1.14 -19.66
N HIS A 118 0.91 -1.10 -19.06
CA HIS A 118 1.07 -0.68 -17.66
C HIS A 118 0.64 0.79 -17.43
N GLY A 119 0.71 1.64 -18.46
CA GLY A 119 0.16 3.01 -18.45
C GLY A 119 0.86 3.97 -17.49
N GLY A 120 2.10 3.64 -17.10
CA GLY A 120 2.92 4.44 -16.18
C GLY A 120 4.21 4.93 -16.82
N THR A 121 4.96 5.75 -16.08
CA THR A 121 6.28 6.22 -16.49
C THR A 121 7.30 5.11 -16.25
N GLN A 122 7.88 4.58 -17.32
CA GLN A 122 8.89 3.52 -17.25
C GLN A 122 10.28 4.10 -16.97
N ILE A 123 11.01 3.42 -16.09
CA ILE A 123 12.40 3.67 -15.75
C ILE A 123 13.21 2.41 -16.09
N THR A 124 14.30 2.59 -16.82
CA THR A 124 15.18 1.50 -17.26
C THR A 124 16.62 1.81 -16.87
N GLY A 125 17.28 0.85 -16.22
CA GLY A 125 18.69 0.94 -15.83
C GLY A 125 18.99 1.84 -14.64
N SER A 126 17.94 2.33 -13.97
CA SER A 126 18.04 3.12 -12.75
C SER A 126 17.05 2.59 -11.73
N THR A 127 17.40 2.69 -10.45
CA THR A 127 16.50 2.46 -9.31
C THR A 127 15.87 3.75 -8.79
N THR A 128 16.12 4.88 -9.46
CA THR A 128 15.65 6.21 -9.06
C THR A 128 14.91 6.90 -10.21
N ALA A 129 13.76 7.48 -9.90
CA ALA A 129 13.07 8.46 -10.73
C ALA A 129 13.12 9.82 -10.04
N ASN A 130 13.78 10.79 -10.68
CA ASN A 130 13.93 12.13 -10.11
C ASN A 130 12.68 12.98 -10.35
N ASP A 131 12.43 13.93 -9.44
CA ASP A 131 11.35 14.91 -9.54
C ASP A 131 9.99 14.25 -9.86
N PHE A 132 9.72 13.06 -9.30
CA PHE A 132 8.65 12.18 -9.80
C PHE A 132 7.24 12.76 -9.60
N LEU A 133 7.09 13.72 -8.70
CA LEU A 133 5.85 14.46 -8.43
C LEU A 133 5.74 15.77 -9.22
N GLY A 134 6.69 16.05 -10.12
CA GLY A 134 6.66 17.24 -10.96
C GLY A 134 5.34 17.41 -11.71
N GLY A 135 4.70 18.58 -11.54
CA GLY A 135 3.44 18.91 -12.20
C GLY A 135 2.19 18.30 -11.56
N GLN A 136 2.30 17.60 -10.43
CA GLN A 136 1.13 17.24 -9.61
C GLN A 136 0.56 18.48 -8.91
N SER A 137 -0.72 18.44 -8.53
CA SER A 137 -1.29 19.44 -7.61
C SER A 137 -0.93 19.12 -6.16
N ASP A 138 -0.96 20.12 -5.29
CA ASP A 138 -0.75 19.92 -3.84
C ASP A 138 -1.77 18.93 -3.25
N GLY A 139 -1.38 18.26 -2.17
CA GLY A 139 -2.21 17.31 -1.43
C GLY A 139 -1.59 15.92 -1.34
N SER A 140 -2.32 14.98 -0.72
CA SER A 140 -1.83 13.61 -0.63
C SER A 140 -1.75 12.94 -2.02
N ARG A 141 -0.79 12.05 -2.21
CA ARG A 141 -0.54 11.37 -3.48
C ARG A 141 -0.18 9.94 -3.19
N THR A 142 -0.92 9.00 -3.78
CA THR A 142 -0.51 7.60 -3.78
C THR A 142 0.35 7.32 -4.99
N VAL A 143 1.51 6.76 -4.75
CA VAL A 143 2.53 6.40 -5.72
C VAL A 143 2.53 4.89 -5.80
N TYR A 144 2.28 4.35 -6.99
CA TYR A 144 2.33 2.93 -7.27
C TYR A 144 3.60 2.66 -8.09
N VAL A 145 4.34 1.61 -7.76
CA VAL A 145 5.42 1.06 -8.58
C VAL A 145 5.09 -0.35 -9.03
N ALA A 146 5.55 -0.72 -10.21
CA ALA A 146 5.48 -2.09 -10.71
C ALA A 146 6.83 -2.52 -11.28
N LEU A 147 7.26 -3.72 -10.94
CA LEU A 147 8.36 -4.36 -11.63
C LEU A 147 7.87 -4.77 -13.03
N LEU A 148 8.70 -4.56 -14.04
CA LEU A 148 8.41 -4.98 -15.41
C LEU A 148 9.29 -6.17 -15.79
N ASP A 149 8.79 -6.98 -16.72
CA ASP A 149 9.54 -8.06 -17.34
C ASP A 149 10.51 -7.53 -18.42
N GLN A 150 11.25 -8.44 -19.05
CA GLN A 150 12.22 -8.11 -20.09
C GLN A 150 11.59 -7.45 -21.33
N ALA A 151 10.28 -7.64 -21.56
CA ALA A 151 9.54 -7.03 -22.66
C ALA A 151 8.94 -5.66 -22.28
N GLY A 152 9.15 -5.18 -21.04
CA GLY A 152 8.55 -3.96 -20.53
C GLY A 152 7.09 -4.13 -20.12
N MET A 153 6.63 -5.37 -19.95
CA MET A 153 5.25 -5.68 -19.55
C MET A 153 5.17 -5.96 -18.04
N LEU A 154 3.96 -5.87 -17.48
CA LEU A 154 3.74 -6.31 -16.10
C LEU A 154 4.01 -7.80 -15.98
N HIS A 155 4.60 -8.22 -14.86
CA HIS A 155 4.70 -9.64 -14.51
C HIS A 155 3.31 -10.30 -14.45
N ASN A 156 3.28 -11.64 -14.50
CA ASN A 156 2.05 -12.40 -14.28
C ASN A 156 2.15 -13.24 -13.00
N PRO A 157 1.46 -12.84 -11.92
CA PRO A 157 0.70 -11.59 -11.76
C PRO A 157 1.63 -10.38 -11.59
N PRO A 158 1.11 -9.14 -11.71
CA PRO A 158 1.91 -7.94 -11.53
C PRO A 158 2.64 -7.95 -10.19
N ILE A 159 3.89 -7.51 -10.14
CA ILE A 159 4.62 -7.33 -8.87
C ILE A 159 4.61 -5.84 -8.58
N THR A 160 3.81 -5.41 -7.61
CA THR A 160 3.54 -3.99 -7.35
C THR A 160 3.74 -3.62 -5.90
N GLN A 161 4.04 -2.35 -5.67
CA GLN A 161 3.96 -1.75 -4.34
C GLN A 161 3.37 -0.35 -4.45
N SER A 162 2.85 0.17 -3.33
CA SER A 162 2.44 1.55 -3.23
C SER A 162 2.84 2.18 -1.91
N VAL A 163 3.08 3.49 -1.97
CA VAL A 163 3.17 4.37 -0.80
C VAL A 163 2.28 5.58 -1.02
N TRP A 164 1.83 6.19 0.06
CA TRP A 164 1.19 7.50 0.00
C TRP A 164 2.14 8.57 0.55
N VAL A 165 2.08 9.77 -0.01
CA VAL A 165 2.90 10.93 0.41
C VAL A 165 2.08 12.19 0.47
N ASN A 166 2.58 13.17 1.22
CA ASN A 166 2.03 14.51 1.29
C ASN A 166 2.82 15.42 0.35
N TYR A 167 2.28 15.68 -0.85
CA TYR A 167 2.95 16.51 -1.84
C TYR A 167 2.63 18.01 -1.68
N GLN A 168 3.68 18.83 -1.70
CA GLN A 168 3.60 20.28 -1.69
C GLN A 168 4.57 20.88 -2.73
N SER A 169 4.03 21.59 -3.72
CA SER A 169 4.80 22.23 -4.80
C SER A 169 5.59 23.48 -4.36
N GLY A 170 5.41 23.95 -3.12
CA GLY A 170 6.14 25.07 -2.52
C GLY A 170 5.84 25.24 -1.02
N GLY A 171 6.62 26.07 -0.31
CA GLY A 171 6.61 26.25 1.16
C GLY A 171 5.33 26.83 1.79
N GLY A 172 4.17 26.68 1.15
CA GLY A 172 2.85 26.98 1.71
C GLY A 172 2.30 25.76 2.44
N GLY A 173 2.00 25.93 3.73
CA GLY A 173 1.57 24.87 4.65
C GLY A 173 0.17 24.29 4.36
N TYR A 174 0.05 23.52 3.28
CA TYR A 174 -1.10 22.63 3.09
C TYR A 174 -0.95 21.39 3.97
N GLN A 175 -1.57 21.41 5.15
CA GLN A 175 -1.72 20.19 5.94
C GLN A 175 -2.76 19.29 5.25
N SER A 176 -2.32 18.21 4.60
CA SER A 176 -3.09 16.96 4.60
C SER A 176 -3.46 16.57 6.04
N PRO A 177 -4.39 15.64 6.28
CA PRO A 177 -4.65 15.13 7.62
C PRO A 177 -3.34 14.63 8.23
N THR A 178 -2.70 15.47 9.06
CA THR A 178 -1.38 15.19 9.61
C THR A 178 -1.53 14.10 10.65
N GLY A 179 -1.29 12.85 10.24
CA GLY A 179 -1.32 11.72 11.15
C GLY A 179 -2.05 10.50 10.59
N ASP A 180 -2.91 10.66 9.58
CA ASP A 180 -3.67 9.53 9.05
C ASP A 180 -2.77 8.64 8.21
N TYR A 181 -2.67 7.35 8.54
CA TYR A 181 -1.94 6.40 7.73
C TYR A 181 -2.54 5.01 7.84
N ILE A 182 -2.18 4.16 6.88
CA ILE A 182 -2.41 2.72 6.92
C ILE A 182 -1.12 2.00 6.56
N VAL A 183 -0.79 0.97 7.33
CA VAL A 183 0.38 0.12 7.15
C VAL A 183 -0.04 -1.34 7.28
N ILE A 184 0.39 -2.18 6.35
CA ILE A 184 0.36 -3.64 6.40
C ILE A 184 1.59 -4.07 7.18
N ASP A 185 1.38 -4.59 8.38
CA ASP A 185 2.43 -5.13 9.25
C ASP A 185 2.76 -6.57 8.88
N SER A 186 1.74 -7.33 8.48
CA SER A 186 1.86 -8.69 7.96
C SER A 186 0.74 -8.96 6.96
N PRO A 187 1.01 -9.65 5.84
CA PRO A 187 2.30 -10.20 5.43
C PRO A 187 3.25 -9.17 4.82
N SER A 188 4.56 -9.45 4.88
CA SER A 188 5.59 -8.62 4.22
C SER A 188 5.72 -8.97 2.72
N ASN A 189 6.34 -8.07 1.95
CA ASN A 189 6.60 -8.29 0.52
C ASN A 189 7.36 -9.60 0.28
N GLY A 190 6.78 -10.46 -0.55
CA GLY A 190 7.34 -11.77 -0.90
C GLY A 190 7.22 -12.83 0.19
N ALA A 191 6.47 -12.56 1.24
CA ALA A 191 6.14 -13.58 2.22
C ALA A 191 5.35 -14.71 1.56
N ASN A 192 5.61 -15.93 2.02
CA ASN A 192 4.74 -17.05 1.72
C ASN A 192 3.52 -16.97 2.62
N ALA A 193 2.33 -17.13 2.04
CA ALA A 193 1.07 -17.14 2.75
C ALA A 193 0.27 -18.38 2.36
N ASP A 194 -0.50 -18.92 3.29
CA ASP A 194 -1.44 -20.01 3.02
C ASP A 194 -2.86 -19.58 3.36
N GLN A 195 -3.82 -20.50 3.32
CA GLN A 195 -5.24 -20.17 3.50
C GLN A 195 -5.55 -19.67 4.92
N HIS A 196 -4.61 -19.86 5.85
CA HIS A 196 -4.66 -19.44 7.25
C HIS A 196 -3.80 -18.22 7.54
N ALA A 197 -3.30 -17.54 6.51
CA ALA A 197 -2.57 -16.30 6.69
C ALA A 197 -3.48 -15.18 7.20
N ASP A 198 -2.95 -14.41 8.14
CA ASP A 198 -3.59 -13.24 8.70
C ASP A 198 -3.09 -11.96 8.02
N LEU A 199 -3.99 -11.00 7.83
CA LEU A 199 -3.68 -9.64 7.38
C LEU A 199 -3.70 -8.70 8.59
N GLU A 200 -2.52 -8.32 9.05
CA GLU A 200 -2.32 -7.38 10.16
C GLU A 200 -2.07 -5.97 9.62
N VAL A 201 -2.88 -5.01 10.07
CA VAL A 201 -2.87 -3.64 9.57
C VAL A 201 -2.86 -2.65 10.73
N SER A 202 -1.88 -1.76 10.76
CA SER A 202 -1.81 -0.60 11.64
C SER A 202 -2.39 0.64 10.95
N VAL A 203 -3.36 1.25 11.61
CA VAL A 203 -4.03 2.47 11.14
C VAL A 203 -3.83 3.58 12.15
N THR A 204 -3.61 4.79 11.65
CA THR A 204 -3.84 6.00 12.41
C THR A 204 -4.93 6.82 11.73
N TYR A 205 -5.85 7.36 12.52
CA TYR A 205 -6.96 8.17 12.05
C TYR A 205 -7.22 9.31 13.05
N GLN A 206 -7.13 10.55 12.58
CA GLN A 206 -7.34 11.75 13.37
C GLN A 206 -8.77 12.25 13.14
N SER A 207 -9.70 11.91 14.05
CA SER A 207 -11.07 12.41 13.96
C SER A 207 -11.12 13.93 14.22
N GLY A 208 -11.61 14.70 13.25
CA GLY A 208 -11.77 16.16 13.37
C GLY A 208 -12.89 16.62 14.32
N GLY A 209 -13.66 15.68 14.89
CA GLY A 209 -14.71 15.93 15.87
C GLY A 209 -14.54 14.98 17.06
N GLY A 210 -14.62 15.52 18.28
CA GLY A 210 -14.28 14.84 19.54
C GLY A 210 -15.17 13.64 19.93
N GLY A 211 -15.22 12.61 19.09
CA GLY A 211 -15.77 11.30 19.38
C GLY A 211 -14.73 10.21 19.12
N TYR A 212 -14.78 9.15 19.94
CA TYR A 212 -14.08 7.90 19.66
C TYR A 212 -14.65 7.31 18.36
N GLN A 213 -13.78 7.08 17.39
CA GLN A 213 -14.14 6.51 16.10
C GLN A 213 -13.24 5.31 15.88
N THR A 214 -13.84 4.16 15.61
CA THR A 214 -13.08 2.96 15.26
C THR A 214 -12.67 3.09 13.80
N PRO A 215 -11.37 3.16 13.49
CA PRO A 215 -10.93 3.31 12.11
C PRO A 215 -11.43 2.13 11.29
N THR A 216 -11.94 2.44 10.10
CA THR A 216 -12.43 1.45 9.15
C THR A 216 -11.48 1.45 7.96
N TRP A 217 -11.14 0.27 7.47
CA TRP A 217 -10.30 0.10 6.30
C TRP A 217 -10.92 -0.94 5.38
N ALA A 218 -10.38 -1.07 4.17
CA ALA A 218 -10.77 -2.14 3.26
C ALA A 218 -9.54 -2.77 2.62
N TYR A 219 -9.69 -4.02 2.16
CA TYR A 219 -8.68 -4.67 1.33
C TYR A 219 -9.22 -5.19 0.00
N ARG A 220 -8.30 -5.33 -0.96
CA ARG A 220 -8.53 -5.93 -2.27
C ARG A 220 -7.37 -6.84 -2.64
N ILE A 221 -7.68 -7.90 -3.38
CA ILE A 221 -6.70 -8.85 -3.89
C ILE A 221 -6.60 -8.68 -5.42
N ASP A 222 -5.36 -8.65 -5.92
CA ASP A 222 -4.97 -8.57 -7.33
C ASP A 222 -5.49 -7.34 -8.10
N SER A 223 -6.12 -6.39 -7.40
CA SER A 223 -6.62 -5.15 -7.99
C SER A 223 -6.52 -3.99 -7.00
N GLY A 224 -5.90 -2.89 -7.43
CA GLY A 224 -5.81 -1.67 -6.63
C GLY A 224 -7.16 -0.98 -6.44
N PHE A 225 -7.22 -0.07 -5.48
CA PHE A 225 -8.38 0.78 -5.26
C PHE A 225 -8.57 1.79 -6.40
N PRO A 226 -9.83 2.15 -6.72
CA PRO A 226 -10.12 3.22 -7.67
C PRO A 226 -9.76 4.59 -7.08
N GLY A 227 -9.84 5.64 -7.89
CA GLY A 227 -9.75 7.01 -7.40
C GLY A 227 -10.94 7.40 -6.51
N TYR A 228 -10.79 8.51 -5.79
CA TYR A 228 -11.86 9.12 -5.00
C TYR A 228 -13.15 9.31 -5.81
N GLY A 229 -14.31 9.12 -5.17
CA GLY A 229 -15.63 9.27 -5.78
C GLY A 229 -16.17 8.03 -6.49
N SER A 230 -15.42 6.92 -6.48
CA SER A 230 -15.90 5.60 -6.91
C SER A 230 -16.07 4.67 -5.71
N PRO A 231 -17.03 3.73 -5.72
CA PRO A 231 -17.12 2.70 -4.69
C PRO A 231 -15.77 1.98 -4.53
N HIS A 232 -15.27 1.85 -3.30
CA HIS A 232 -13.94 1.26 -3.04
C HIS A 232 -13.84 -0.20 -3.56
N GLY A 233 -14.96 -0.94 -3.51
CA GLY A 233 -15.10 -2.26 -4.12
C GLY A 233 -14.26 -3.36 -3.46
N GLY A 234 -13.76 -3.09 -2.24
CA GLY A 234 -13.00 -4.02 -1.42
C GLY A 234 -13.81 -4.58 -0.26
N THR A 235 -13.28 -5.61 0.39
CA THR A 235 -13.84 -6.14 1.65
C THR A 235 -13.54 -5.14 2.75
N GLN A 236 -14.59 -4.59 3.35
CA GLN A 236 -14.49 -3.63 4.44
C GLN A 236 -14.26 -4.34 5.76
N VAL A 237 -13.25 -3.90 6.50
CA VAL A 237 -12.94 -4.36 7.85
C VAL A 237 -13.19 -3.20 8.80
N VAL A 238 -14.15 -3.39 9.68
CA VAL A 238 -14.42 -2.45 10.77
C VAL A 238 -13.48 -2.84 11.89
N GLY A 239 -12.64 -1.90 12.35
CA GLY A 239 -11.78 -2.17 13.48
C GLY A 239 -12.62 -2.67 14.66
N VAL A 240 -12.34 -3.86 15.17
CA VAL A 240 -12.84 -4.29 16.47
C VAL A 240 -11.77 -3.88 17.48
N GLU A 241 -12.09 -3.00 18.43
CA GLU A 241 -11.21 -2.76 19.57
C GLU A 241 -11.02 -4.12 20.27
N GLN A 242 -9.80 -4.67 20.25
CA GLN A 242 -9.51 -5.74 21.21
C GLN A 242 -9.65 -5.12 22.60
N ALA A 243 -10.53 -5.69 23.42
CA ALA A 243 -10.85 -5.28 24.78
C ALA A 243 -9.65 -5.32 25.77
N ASN A 244 -8.42 -5.53 25.27
CA ASN A 244 -7.21 -5.66 26.08
C ASN A 244 -6.63 -4.32 26.54
N ASP A 245 -7.10 -3.17 26.02
CA ASP A 245 -6.63 -1.85 26.47
C ASP A 245 -7.53 -1.19 27.53
N PHE A 246 -8.52 -1.92 28.07
CA PHE A 246 -9.40 -1.39 29.11
C PHE A 246 -8.78 -1.39 30.53
N LEU A 247 -7.55 -1.91 30.71
CA LEU A 247 -6.93 -2.09 32.04
C LEU A 247 -5.52 -1.51 32.20
N SER A 248 -4.93 -0.81 31.22
CA SER A 248 -3.57 -0.27 31.36
C SER A 248 -3.48 1.10 32.08
N GLY A 249 -4.57 1.55 32.73
CA GLY A 249 -4.62 2.88 33.36
C GLY A 249 -5.47 3.05 34.62
N GLN A 250 -5.90 1.97 35.28
CA GLN A 250 -6.55 2.09 36.61
C GLN A 250 -5.92 1.14 37.64
N ALA A 251 -4.90 1.65 38.32
CA ALA A 251 -4.67 1.51 39.77
C ALA A 251 -3.64 2.55 40.22
#